data_AF-A0A504V2Z2-F1
#
_entry.id   AF-A0A504V2Z2-F1
#
_cell.length_a   1.000
_cell.length_b   1.000
_cell.length_c   1.000
_cell.angle_alpha   90.00
_cell.angle_beta   90.00
_cell.angle_gamma   90.00
#
_symmetry.space_group_name_H-M   'P 1'
#
loop_
_entity.id
_entity.type
_entity.pdbx_description
1 polymer ?
#
loop_
_entity_poly.entity_id
_entity_poly.type
_entity_poly.pdbx_seq_one_letter_code
_entity_poly.pdbx_strand_id
1 'polypeptide(L)'
;MVRAMNWGVILMLCGCVLLQDAPASGEDVRDVDCNNAQTQADMNQCAAEDYRKADADMNAQWAETRAAMLAWDKASPPSGDNGAAKRLLVSQRAWLAYRDAACDVEGYSAEGGSMQPLMISSCLAELTKRRTEELKSLVGLY
;
A
#
# COMPACT_ATOMS: atom_id res chain seq x y z
N MET A 1 -36.05 6.28 40.28
CA MET A 1 -36.16 5.01 41.01
C MET A 1 -35.87 3.90 40.02
N VAL A 2 -34.87 3.07 40.34
CA VAL A 2 -34.33 2.00 39.51
C VAL A 2 -35.33 0.83 39.45
N ARG A 3 -35.52 0.23 38.28
CA ARG A 3 -36.00 -1.15 38.16
C ARG A 3 -35.05 -1.92 37.25
N ALA A 4 -34.33 -2.85 37.87
CA ALA A 4 -33.45 -3.82 37.24
C ALA A 4 -34.27 -4.77 36.35
N MET A 5 -33.79 -5.03 35.14
CA MET A 5 -34.35 -6.08 34.27
C MET A 5 -33.46 -7.31 34.36
N ASN A 6 -34.07 -8.40 34.80
CA ASN A 6 -33.47 -9.67 35.15
C ASN A 6 -33.07 -10.45 33.88
N TRP A 7 -31.81 -10.88 33.79
CA TRP A 7 -31.31 -11.74 32.70
C TRP A 7 -31.82 -13.18 32.89
N GLY A 8 -32.91 -13.51 32.21
CA GLY A 8 -33.45 -14.86 32.11
C GLY A 8 -33.08 -15.50 30.77
N VAL A 9 -32.15 -16.45 30.84
CA VAL A 9 -31.79 -17.50 29.87
C VAL A 9 -32.86 -17.79 28.81
N ILE A 10 -32.56 -17.49 27.54
CA ILE A 10 -33.20 -18.12 26.38
C ILE A 10 -32.09 -18.84 25.60
N LEU A 11 -31.92 -20.12 25.94
CA LEU A 11 -31.19 -21.11 25.16
C LEU A 11 -32.13 -21.57 24.03
N MET A 12 -31.99 -20.98 22.84
CA MET A 12 -32.60 -21.48 21.61
C MET A 12 -31.50 -22.04 20.70
N LEU A 13 -31.36 -23.37 20.77
CA LEU A 13 -30.64 -24.19 19.82
C LEU A 13 -31.41 -24.20 18.49
N CYS A 14 -30.84 -23.63 17.43
CA CYS A 14 -31.18 -24.01 16.06
C CYS A 14 -30.07 -23.59 15.07
N GLY A 15 -29.25 -24.56 14.65
CA GLY A 15 -28.54 -24.57 13.37
C GLY A 15 -27.47 -23.51 13.14
N CYS A 16 -26.26 -23.70 13.68
CA CYS A 16 -25.06 -23.09 13.10
C CYS A 16 -24.79 -23.75 11.74
N VAL A 17 -25.34 -23.18 10.66
CA VAL A 17 -24.72 -23.33 9.33
C VAL A 17 -23.42 -22.53 9.40
N LEU A 18 -22.32 -23.23 9.66
CA LEU A 18 -20.98 -22.68 9.48
C LEU A 18 -20.73 -22.55 7.98
N LEU A 19 -21.20 -21.47 7.36
CA LEU A 19 -20.61 -20.99 6.12
C LEU A 19 -19.22 -20.48 6.48
N GLN A 20 -18.23 -21.36 6.43
CA GLN A 20 -16.85 -20.96 6.24
C GLN A 20 -16.74 -20.46 4.81
N ASP A 21 -16.99 -19.17 4.62
CA ASP A 21 -16.54 -18.46 3.43
C ASP A 21 -15.01 -18.51 3.47
N ALA A 22 -14.43 -19.52 2.82
CA ALA A 22 -12.99 -19.55 2.57
C ALA A 22 -12.63 -18.27 1.79
N PRO A 23 -11.53 -17.59 2.12
CA PRO A 23 -11.09 -16.47 1.32
C PRO A 23 -10.75 -17.03 -0.06
N ALA A 24 -11.60 -16.75 -1.05
CA ALA A 24 -11.26 -16.89 -2.45
C ALA A 24 -10.28 -15.77 -2.81
N SER A 25 -9.04 -15.89 -2.33
CA SER A 25 -7.92 -15.04 -2.74
C SER A 25 -6.84 -15.95 -3.30
N GLY A 26 -7.14 -16.47 -4.47
CA GLY A 26 -6.21 -17.16 -5.34
C GLY A 26 -6.57 -16.76 -6.76
N GLU A 27 -6.27 -15.52 -7.14
CA GLU A 27 -6.05 -15.28 -8.56
C GLU A 27 -4.92 -16.21 -8.97
N ASP A 28 -5.23 -17.16 -9.86
CA ASP A 28 -4.24 -18.05 -10.46
C ASP A 28 -3.20 -17.15 -11.14
N VAL A 29 -2.06 -16.93 -10.48
CA VAL A 29 -0.92 -16.22 -11.06
C VAL A 29 -0.37 -17.13 -12.13
N ARG A 30 -0.88 -16.96 -13.35
CA ARG A 30 -0.36 -17.66 -14.52
C ARG A 30 1.07 -17.18 -14.75
N ASP A 31 1.95 -18.08 -15.16
CA ASP A 31 3.30 -17.70 -15.60
C ASP A 31 3.17 -16.89 -16.91
N VAL A 32 3.22 -15.57 -16.79
CA VAL A 32 3.05 -14.62 -17.90
C VAL A 32 4.43 -14.07 -18.29
N ASP A 33 4.80 -14.23 -19.56
CA ASP A 33 5.97 -13.53 -20.10
C ASP A 33 5.66 -12.04 -20.29
N CYS A 34 6.03 -11.23 -19.31
CA CYS A 34 5.81 -9.79 -19.33
C CYS A 34 6.57 -9.04 -20.42
N ASN A 35 7.55 -9.66 -21.08
CA ASN A 35 8.18 -9.08 -22.27
C ASN A 35 7.35 -9.26 -23.53
N ASN A 36 6.32 -10.11 -23.49
CA ASN A 36 5.49 -10.46 -24.63
C ASN A 36 4.00 -10.60 -24.27
N ALA A 37 3.52 -9.87 -23.26
CA ALA A 37 2.11 -9.87 -22.87
C ALA A 37 1.21 -9.42 -24.03
N GLN A 38 0.29 -10.29 -24.48
CA GLN A 38 -0.59 -10.01 -25.63
C GLN A 38 -2.03 -9.73 -25.25
N THR A 39 -2.51 -10.30 -24.13
CA THR A 39 -3.89 -10.08 -23.68
C THR A 39 -3.94 -8.99 -22.62
N GLN A 40 -5.07 -8.28 -22.53
CA GLN A 40 -5.26 -7.27 -21.48
C GLN A 40 -5.11 -7.86 -20.08
N ALA A 41 -5.49 -9.13 -19.87
CA ALA A 41 -5.32 -9.81 -18.60
C ALA A 41 -3.83 -10.00 -18.26
N ASP A 42 -3.03 -10.42 -19.24
CA ASP A 42 -1.57 -10.57 -19.09
C ASP A 42 -0.90 -9.20 -18.82
N MET A 43 -1.30 -8.15 -19.56
CA MET A 43 -0.80 -6.79 -19.35
C MET A 43 -1.13 -6.26 -17.94
N ASN A 44 -2.36 -6.48 -17.48
CA ASN A 44 -2.78 -6.09 -16.12
C ASN A 44 -1.95 -6.80 -15.05
N GLN A 45 -1.72 -8.11 -15.22
CA GLN A 45 -0.90 -8.89 -14.31
C GLN A 45 0.54 -8.36 -14.26
N CYS A 46 1.15 -8.12 -15.41
CA CYS A 46 2.51 -7.59 -15.50
C CYS A 46 2.66 -6.21 -14.87
N ALA A 47 1.70 -5.30 -15.09
CA ALA A 47 1.72 -3.99 -14.45
C ALA A 47 1.58 -4.08 -12.93
N ALA A 48 0.77 -5.03 -12.43
CA ALA A 48 0.67 -5.29 -11.00
C ALA A 48 1.96 -5.88 -10.41
N GLU A 49 2.66 -6.75 -11.15
CA GLU A 49 3.98 -7.27 -10.78
C GLU A 49 5.03 -6.16 -10.71
N ASP A 50 5.06 -5.27 -11.71
CA ASP A 50 5.95 -4.12 -11.75
C ASP A 50 5.71 -3.17 -10.56
N TYR A 51 4.45 -2.92 -10.20
CA TYR A 51 4.13 -2.15 -9.02
C TYR A 51 4.60 -2.85 -7.74
N ARG A 52 4.34 -4.16 -7.57
CA ARG A 52 4.82 -4.91 -6.39
C ARG A 52 6.34 -4.83 -6.24
N LYS A 53 7.08 -4.93 -7.34
CA LYS A 53 8.54 -4.77 -7.35
C LYS A 53 8.94 -3.35 -6.93
N ALA A 54 8.33 -2.33 -7.52
CA ALA A 54 8.62 -0.94 -7.17
C ALA A 54 8.32 -0.64 -5.69
N ASP A 55 7.22 -1.16 -5.15
CA ASP A 55 6.84 -1.00 -3.74
C ASP A 55 7.81 -1.71 -2.80
N ALA A 56 8.27 -2.92 -3.15
CA ALA A 56 9.31 -3.61 -2.40
C ALA A 56 10.62 -2.80 -2.36
N ASP A 57 11.06 -2.29 -3.51
CA ASP A 57 12.27 -1.47 -3.61
C ASP A 57 12.15 -0.17 -2.80
N MET A 58 10.99 0.49 -2.85
CA MET A 58 10.72 1.71 -2.08
C MET A 58 10.69 1.45 -0.57
N ASN A 59 10.08 0.34 -0.13
CA ASN A 59 10.05 -0.02 1.29
C ASN A 59 11.45 -0.39 1.82
N ALA A 60 12.29 -1.04 1.01
CA ALA A 60 13.68 -1.27 1.36
C ALA A 60 14.42 0.05 1.56
N GLN A 61 14.29 0.99 0.60
CA GLN A 61 14.91 2.30 0.71
C GLN A 61 14.38 3.12 1.88
N TRP A 62 13.07 3.06 2.15
CA TRP A 62 12.44 3.69 3.30
C TRP A 62 13.11 3.30 4.62
N ALA A 63 13.43 2.01 4.80
CA ALA A 63 14.08 1.52 6.01
C ALA A 63 15.47 2.13 6.18
N GLU A 64 16.26 2.22 5.11
CA GLU A 64 17.58 2.85 5.10
C GLU A 64 17.49 4.35 5.43
N THR A 65 16.63 5.09 4.71
CA THR A 65 16.47 6.52 4.92
C THR A 65 15.98 6.82 6.33
N ARG A 66 15.06 6.01 6.87
CA ARG A 66 14.58 6.15 8.26
C ARG A 66 15.70 5.88 9.27
N ALA A 67 16.56 4.90 9.03
CA ALA A 67 17.70 4.63 9.89
C ALA A 67 18.68 5.82 9.91
N ALA A 68 18.96 6.42 8.75
CA ALA A 68 19.78 7.62 8.64
C ALA A 68 19.17 8.81 9.42
N MET A 69 17.87 9.05 9.27
CA MET A 69 17.19 10.12 10.02
C MET A 69 17.21 9.89 11.54
N LEU A 70 17.07 8.63 12.00
CA LEU A 70 17.20 8.29 13.41
C LEU A 70 18.63 8.48 13.94
N ALA A 71 19.65 8.22 13.11
CA ALA A 71 21.04 8.49 13.47
C ALA A 71 21.29 10.00 13.58
N TRP A 72 20.72 10.79 12.67
CA TRP A 72 20.79 12.24 12.75
C TRP A 72 20.09 12.78 14.00
N ASP A 73 18.88 12.32 14.31
CA ASP A 73 18.17 12.71 15.54
C ASP A 73 18.96 12.39 16.82
N LYS A 74 19.85 11.38 16.80
CA LYS A 74 20.77 11.09 17.92
C LYS A 74 21.97 12.03 17.95
N ALA A 75 22.55 12.34 16.78
CA ALA A 75 23.72 13.21 16.67
C ALA A 75 23.39 14.69 16.90
N SER A 76 22.19 15.11 16.53
CA SER A 76 21.65 16.45 16.72
C SER A 76 20.24 16.34 17.33
N PRO A 77 20.15 16.19 18.66
CA PRO A 77 18.87 16.01 19.34
C PRO A 77 17.90 17.15 19.04
N PRO A 78 16.67 16.86 18.58
CA PRO A 78 15.67 17.89 18.33
C PRO A 78 15.24 18.53 19.67
N SER A 79 14.79 19.79 19.62
CA SER A 79 14.27 20.50 20.80
C SER A 79 12.93 19.97 21.34
N GLY A 80 12.35 18.96 20.69
CA GLY A 80 11.10 18.29 21.08
C GLY A 80 10.83 17.07 20.19
N ASP A 81 9.61 16.53 20.25
CA ASP A 81 9.23 15.29 19.57
C ASP A 81 9.08 15.39 18.05
N ASN A 82 9.76 16.32 17.37
CA ASN A 82 9.64 16.57 15.94
C ASN A 82 10.98 16.52 15.19
N GLY A 83 11.73 15.46 15.46
CA GLY A 83 12.97 15.10 14.76
C GLY A 83 12.77 14.69 13.30
N ALA A 84 13.87 14.53 12.59
CA ALA A 84 13.94 14.16 11.18
C ALA A 84 13.18 12.87 10.88
N ALA A 85 13.28 11.84 11.73
CA ALA A 85 12.61 10.56 11.49
C ALA A 85 11.07 10.68 11.53
N LYS A 86 10.54 11.55 12.41
CA LYS A 86 9.09 11.79 12.48
C LYS A 86 8.60 12.61 11.29
N ARG A 87 9.38 13.62 10.87
CA ARG A 87 9.06 14.44 9.68
C ARG A 87 9.05 13.59 8.41
N LEU A 88 10.02 12.68 8.29
CA LEU A 88 10.08 11.70 7.22
C LEU A 88 8.82 10.80 7.20
N LEU A 89 8.38 10.30 8.36
CA LEU A 89 7.14 9.50 8.47
C LEU A 89 5.88 10.26 8.04
N VAL A 90 5.77 11.53 8.44
CA VAL A 90 4.65 12.39 8.00
C VAL A 90 4.69 12.59 6.48
N SER A 91 5.87 12.88 5.92
CA SER A 91 6.05 13.01 4.47
C SER A 91 5.65 11.74 3.72
N GLN A 92 6.07 10.57 4.19
CA GLN A 92 5.75 9.30 3.54
C GLN A 92 4.24 9.00 3.52
N ARG A 93 3.55 9.25 4.64
CA ARG A 93 2.08 9.05 4.71
C ARG A 93 1.32 10.00 3.80
N ALA A 94 1.74 11.26 3.75
CA ALA A 94 1.15 12.23 2.83
C ALA A 94 1.39 11.84 1.38
N TRP A 95 2.59 11.35 1.06
CA TRP A 95 2.92 10.85 -0.27
C TRP A 95 2.07 9.64 -0.69
N LEU A 96 1.82 8.68 0.21
CA LEU A 96 0.94 7.53 -0.08
C LEU A 96 -0.47 8.00 -0.47
N ALA A 97 -1.05 8.93 0.31
CA ALA A 97 -2.37 9.50 0.01
C ALA A 97 -2.39 10.24 -1.33
N TYR A 98 -1.33 11.01 -1.64
CA TYR A 98 -1.17 11.65 -2.94
C TYR A 98 -1.09 10.62 -4.08
N ARG A 99 -0.24 9.60 -3.94
CA ARG A 99 -0.02 8.56 -4.96
C ARG A 99 -1.33 7.88 -5.31
N ASP A 100 -2.07 7.44 -4.29
CA ASP A 100 -3.29 6.67 -4.50
C ASP A 100 -4.36 7.55 -5.18
N ALA A 101 -4.51 8.81 -4.76
CA ALA A 101 -5.44 9.76 -5.39
C ALA A 101 -5.02 10.15 -6.81
N ALA A 102 -3.72 10.32 -7.08
CA ALA A 102 -3.21 10.65 -8.41
C ALA A 102 -3.46 9.50 -9.39
N CYS A 103 -3.18 8.25 -8.97
CA CYS A 103 -3.35 7.09 -9.83
C CYS A 103 -4.81 6.72 -10.08
N ASP A 104 -5.71 7.04 -9.15
CA ASP A 104 -7.15 6.94 -9.39
C ASP A 104 -7.60 7.87 -10.54
N VAL A 105 -7.12 9.12 -10.55
CA VAL A 105 -7.40 10.08 -11.63
C VAL A 105 -6.83 9.62 -12.97
N GLU A 106 -5.62 9.04 -13.00
CA GLU A 106 -5.04 8.51 -14.24
C GLU A 106 -5.88 7.35 -14.81
N GLY A 107 -6.36 6.46 -13.94
CA GLY A 107 -7.22 5.33 -14.32
C GLY A 107 -8.61 5.75 -14.80
N TYR A 108 -9.08 6.95 -14.45
CA TYR A 108 -10.44 7.42 -14.71
C TYR A 108 -10.82 7.40 -16.20
N SER A 109 -9.85 7.65 -17.10
CA SER A 109 -10.11 7.64 -18.55
C SER A 109 -10.53 6.27 -19.09
N ALA A 110 -10.26 5.20 -18.35
CA ALA A 110 -10.61 3.82 -18.69
C ALA A 110 -11.62 3.21 -17.70
N GLU A 111 -12.30 4.02 -16.89
CA GLU A 111 -13.16 3.56 -15.79
C GLU A 111 -14.16 2.48 -16.23
N GLY A 112 -14.20 1.37 -15.48
CA GLY A 112 -15.05 0.21 -15.74
C GLY A 112 -14.58 -0.68 -16.90
N GLY A 113 -13.54 -0.27 -17.63
CA GLY A 113 -12.94 -1.02 -18.73
C GLY A 113 -11.77 -1.91 -18.30
N SER A 114 -11.40 -2.86 -19.17
CA SER A 114 -10.30 -3.80 -18.93
C SER A 114 -8.91 -3.16 -18.88
N MET A 115 -8.76 -1.90 -19.30
CA MET A 115 -7.51 -1.13 -19.24
C MET A 115 -7.30 -0.36 -17.93
N GLN A 116 -8.35 -0.13 -17.14
CA GLN A 116 -8.23 0.64 -15.89
C GLN A 116 -7.17 0.05 -14.93
N PRO A 117 -7.10 -1.27 -14.68
CA PRO A 117 -6.10 -1.83 -13.79
C PRO A 117 -4.67 -1.64 -14.29
N LEU A 118 -4.44 -1.74 -15.60
CA LEU A 118 -3.15 -1.45 -16.24
C LEU A 118 -2.72 -0.01 -15.99
N MET A 119 -3.61 0.95 -16.22
CA MET A 119 -3.30 2.38 -16.05
C MET A 119 -2.96 2.71 -14.58
N ILE A 120 -3.81 2.27 -13.65
CA ILE A 120 -3.60 2.50 -12.21
C ILE A 120 -2.28 1.87 -11.76
N SER A 121 -2.04 0.59 -12.10
CA SER A 121 -0.82 -0.12 -11.66
C SER A 121 0.45 0.49 -12.24
N SER A 122 0.39 0.96 -13.49
CA SER A 122 1.52 1.64 -14.14
C SER A 122 1.85 2.96 -13.45
N CYS A 123 0.84 3.78 -13.13
CA CYS A 123 1.03 5.01 -12.34
C CYS A 123 1.62 4.70 -10.96
N LEU A 124 1.07 3.71 -10.26
CA LEU A 124 1.56 3.30 -8.94
C LEU A 124 3.03 2.91 -9.00
N ALA A 125 3.43 2.12 -10.01
CA ALA A 125 4.82 1.74 -10.22
C ALA A 125 5.73 2.96 -10.49
N GLU A 126 5.31 3.87 -11.36
CA GLU A 126 6.09 5.07 -11.72
C GLU A 126 6.31 5.99 -10.51
N LEU A 127 5.24 6.40 -9.84
CA LEU A 127 5.32 7.30 -8.69
C LEU A 127 6.14 6.67 -7.56
N THR A 128 6.01 5.35 -7.37
CA THR A 128 6.78 4.62 -6.36
C THR A 128 8.27 4.59 -6.70
N LYS A 129 8.65 4.37 -7.96
CA LYS A 129 10.05 4.49 -8.41
C LYS A 129 10.62 5.89 -8.18
N ARG A 130 9.85 6.94 -8.50
CA ARG A 130 10.26 8.34 -8.23
C ARG A 130 10.48 8.58 -6.74
N ARG A 131 9.57 8.06 -5.89
CA ARG A 131 9.71 8.19 -4.44
C ARG A 131 10.95 7.49 -3.89
N THR A 132 11.31 6.33 -4.43
CA THR A 132 12.56 5.66 -4.08
C THR A 132 13.76 6.59 -4.29
N GLU A 133 13.83 7.32 -5.41
CA GLU A 133 14.92 8.26 -5.68
C GLU A 133 14.89 9.51 -4.78
N GLU A 134 13.70 10.01 -4.44
CA GLU A 134 13.56 11.07 -3.43
C GLU A 134 14.10 10.61 -2.06
N LEU A 135 13.77 9.38 -1.64
CA LEU A 135 14.23 8.81 -0.38
C LEU A 135 15.76 8.59 -0.36
N LYS A 136 16.35 8.15 -1.49
CA LYS A 136 17.81 8.05 -1.66
C LYS A 136 18.49 9.42 -1.52
N SER A 137 17.90 10.44 -2.14
CA SER A 137 18.44 11.80 -2.11
C SER A 137 18.49 12.38 -0.70
N LEU A 138 17.54 12.01 0.18
CA LEU A 138 17.57 12.41 1.59
C LEU A 138 18.75 11.81 2.38
N VAL A 139 19.29 10.67 1.94
CA VAL A 139 20.47 10.05 2.54
C VAL A 139 21.76 10.65 1.97
N GLY A 140 21.81 10.96 0.67
CA GLY A 140 23.00 11.51 0.02
C GLY A 140 23.35 12.97 0.36
N LEU A 141 22.46 13.69 1.05
CA LEU A 141 22.65 15.10 1.42
C LEU A 141 23.35 15.31 2.77
N TYR A 142 23.67 14.24 3.53
CA TYR A 142 24.18 14.34 4.90
C TYR A 142 25.32 13.37 5.20
#